data_AF-A0A8K0CQT2-F1
#
_entry.id   AF-A0A8K0CQT2-F1
#
_cell.length_a   1.000
_cell.length_b   1.000
_cell.length_c   1.000
_cell.angle_alpha   90.00
_cell.angle_beta   90.00
_cell.angle_gamma   90.00
#
_symmetry.space_group_name_H-M   'P 1'
#
loop_
_entity.id
_entity.type
_entity.pdbx_description
1 polymer ?
#
loop_
_entity_poly.entity_id
_entity_poly.type
_entity_poly.pdbx_seq_one_letter_code
_entity_poly.pdbx_strand_id
1 'polypeptide(L)'
;MSKSETSSVRSRGTRSAASKSTRSAVTAGSRSVASAGASSVATTIDIQSLRSALTSEGREEDISDEEDDGTGKVDLEMLVDVSKHIAGVAESRKTKTSMRMELLKERIVSDRGKADRAQRLQSLQMPHRHICDMVATYLNVETNAVLDGVADAKSHVDLLESFLTAGGRQAILFYYQDGPAYEIESGRYNATIPRDTVFKRIFVTDGSSLPLTDQAIVAYKNNSLKDIDLRNINDDVFFAQLDMKEMNGNSVAIVSYLISKLLAPSVNSTKEWGDLSKTGAGLQTKKDFLGDFEFFTNFLEKARIDLDETVIFTIDEELYNRISTPSKIKDVIRDADVRLNVETIVRVWQKQIERVLTQFQQLRRENEFVGPFVEVEYWRRQLAKFVSIVEFTKSQECIMYVQYLNQIRSKLVKIWKKQDCAVTNARNQCQDNVKFLYALEKYYEPLYRYDPTKIPEYIPSLLYTIRMVFTTSRYYNNTASVTAILVKVSNQMINMSRSYINCNGTKTIWVQPKKDVLHKIKVCLDLYFKYYQCFKLTQQKMEEAGEPPFDCSEMYVFGKFETFKQRLEKV
;
A
#
# COMPACT_ATOMS: atom_id res chain seq x y z
N MET A 1 -32.93 27.91 -64.70
CA MET A 1 -32.65 28.63 -65.96
C MET A 1 -32.33 30.07 -65.57
N SER A 2 -31.04 30.40 -65.44
CA SER A 2 -30.24 31.28 -66.36
C SER A 2 -30.60 32.76 -66.22
N LYS A 3 -29.70 33.74 -66.08
CA LYS A 3 -28.23 33.88 -66.09
C LYS A 3 -27.97 35.37 -65.74
N SER A 4 -27.03 35.70 -64.84
CA SER A 4 -25.78 36.50 -65.08
C SER A 4 -26.00 37.97 -65.54
N GLU A 5 -25.36 39.03 -65.03
CA GLU A 5 -23.92 39.39 -65.08
C GLU A 5 -23.66 40.72 -64.32
N THR A 6 -22.57 40.82 -63.52
CA THR A 6 -21.37 41.73 -63.67
C THR A 6 -21.58 43.23 -63.34
N SER A 7 -20.67 44.07 -62.84
CA SER A 7 -19.21 44.11 -62.61
C SER A 7 -18.88 45.25 -61.59
N SER A 8 -18.00 45.02 -60.61
CA SER A 8 -16.67 45.64 -60.38
C SER A 8 -16.52 47.18 -60.53
N VAL A 9 -16.12 47.87 -59.43
CA VAL A 9 -15.08 48.93 -59.45
C VAL A 9 -14.23 48.90 -58.17
N ARG A 10 -12.90 48.94 -58.41
CA ARG A 10 -11.74 49.04 -57.50
C ARG A 10 -11.68 50.38 -56.73
N SER A 11 -11.02 50.41 -55.56
CA SER A 11 -9.58 50.77 -55.47
C SER A 11 -9.09 51.11 -54.04
N ARG A 12 -7.85 50.64 -53.78
CA ARG A 12 -6.76 51.18 -52.93
C ARG A 12 -7.06 51.41 -51.43
N GLY A 13 -6.33 50.83 -50.46
CA GLY A 13 -5.03 50.18 -50.45
C GLY A 13 -4.02 51.00 -49.63
N THR A 14 -3.54 50.45 -48.52
CA THR A 14 -2.17 50.62 -47.94
C THR A 14 -2.06 49.69 -46.71
N ARG A 15 -1.26 48.62 -46.82
CA ARG A 15 0.06 48.38 -46.13
C ARG A 15 -0.08 48.23 -44.61
N SER A 16 0.54 47.30 -43.90
CA SER A 16 1.56 46.24 -44.05
C SER A 16 1.61 45.61 -42.64
N ALA A 17 1.66 44.31 -42.37
CA ALA A 17 2.83 43.46 -42.49
C ALA A 17 2.45 42.03 -42.02
N ALA A 18 3.12 41.04 -42.59
CA ALA A 18 2.91 39.62 -42.35
C ALA A 18 3.58 39.09 -41.08
N SER A 19 2.99 38.08 -40.42
CA SER A 19 3.63 36.75 -40.33
C SER A 19 2.75 35.71 -39.60
N LYS A 20 2.54 34.59 -40.31
CA LYS A 20 2.37 33.19 -39.89
C LYS A 20 1.74 32.86 -38.51
N SER A 21 0.58 32.19 -38.53
CA SER A 21 0.24 31.15 -37.56
C SER A 21 -0.51 29.99 -38.24
N THR A 22 0.09 28.82 -38.15
CA THR A 22 -0.39 27.52 -38.61
C THR A 22 -1.06 26.77 -37.45
N ARG A 23 -2.27 26.23 -37.70
CA ARG A 23 -2.96 25.05 -37.11
C ARG A 23 -2.52 24.52 -35.73
N SER A 24 -3.51 24.29 -34.85
CA SER A 24 -3.85 22.99 -34.22
C SER A 24 -4.72 23.21 -32.97
N ALA A 25 -6.00 22.83 -33.02
CA ALA A 25 -6.60 21.70 -32.29
C ALA A 25 -6.62 21.84 -30.76
N VAL A 26 -7.85 22.04 -30.27
CA VAL A 26 -8.29 22.09 -28.87
C VAL A 26 -8.43 20.66 -28.35
N THR A 27 -7.79 20.35 -27.21
CA THR A 27 -8.09 19.16 -26.41
C THR A 27 -8.11 19.52 -24.93
N ALA A 28 -9.27 19.34 -24.32
CA ALA A 28 -9.55 19.51 -22.90
C ALA A 28 -8.92 18.35 -22.10
N GLY A 29 -8.08 18.69 -21.12
CA GLY A 29 -7.46 17.75 -20.20
C GLY A 29 -8.40 17.36 -19.06
N SER A 30 -8.88 16.12 -19.08
CA SER A 30 -9.49 15.43 -17.93
C SER A 30 -8.38 14.75 -17.13
N ARG A 31 -8.22 15.13 -15.86
CA ARG A 31 -7.28 14.51 -14.93
C ARG A 31 -7.82 13.14 -14.49
N SER A 32 -7.16 12.08 -14.96
CA SER A 32 -7.29 10.70 -14.45
C SER A 32 -6.26 10.50 -13.34
N VAL A 33 -6.73 10.06 -12.18
CA VAL A 33 -5.91 9.70 -11.01
C VAL A 33 -5.14 8.43 -11.36
N ALA A 34 -3.81 8.52 -11.30
CA ALA A 34 -2.88 7.47 -11.68
C ALA A 34 -2.88 6.32 -10.66
N SER A 35 -3.22 5.13 -11.13
CA SER A 35 -2.91 3.86 -10.46
C SER A 35 -1.43 3.52 -10.69
N ALA A 36 -0.57 3.79 -9.71
CA ALA A 36 0.83 3.39 -9.76
C ALA A 36 0.95 1.87 -9.52
N GLY A 37 1.30 1.13 -10.57
CA GLY A 37 1.70 -0.27 -10.50
C GLY A 37 3.12 -0.40 -9.96
N ALA A 38 3.29 -1.24 -8.93
CA ALA A 38 4.60 -1.67 -8.45
C ALA A 38 5.23 -2.65 -9.46
N SER A 39 6.21 -2.17 -10.22
CA SER A 39 7.14 -2.98 -11.01
C SER A 39 8.37 -3.28 -10.15
N SER A 40 8.53 -4.52 -9.69
CA SER A 40 9.75 -4.97 -9.02
C SER A 40 10.82 -5.28 -10.08
N VAL A 41 11.84 -4.43 -10.16
CA VAL A 41 13.07 -4.72 -10.91
C VAL A 41 13.86 -5.76 -10.12
N ALA A 42 13.95 -6.98 -10.65
CA ALA A 42 14.82 -8.02 -10.13
C ALA A 42 16.26 -7.74 -10.60
N THR A 43 17.14 -7.40 -9.67
CA THR A 43 18.59 -7.31 -9.92
C THR A 43 19.20 -8.69 -9.68
N THR A 44 19.42 -9.44 -10.75
CA THR A 44 20.21 -10.69 -10.73
C THR A 44 21.68 -10.31 -10.64
N ILE A 45 22.32 -10.62 -9.50
CA ILE A 45 23.78 -10.52 -9.36
C ILE A 45 24.38 -11.79 -9.96
N ASP A 46 25.14 -11.62 -11.05
CA ASP A 46 25.84 -12.69 -11.77
C ASP A 46 27.12 -13.10 -11.01
N ILE A 47 27.09 -14.32 -10.46
CA ILE A 47 28.15 -14.91 -9.64
C ILE A 47 29.34 -15.41 -10.51
N GLN A 48 29.25 -15.37 -11.84
CA GLN A 48 30.36 -15.79 -12.72
C GLN A 48 31.44 -14.73 -12.93
N SER A 49 31.17 -13.44 -12.68
CA SER A 49 32.16 -12.36 -12.86
C SER A 49 33.18 -12.22 -11.72
N LEU A 50 32.93 -12.85 -10.56
CA LEU A 50 33.84 -12.81 -9.40
C LEU A 50 34.90 -13.93 -9.39
N ARG A 51 34.83 -14.90 -10.32
CA ARG A 51 35.79 -16.01 -10.42
C ARG A 51 36.97 -15.74 -11.34
N SER A 52 36.91 -14.75 -12.22
CA SER A 52 37.97 -14.44 -13.19
C SER A 52 39.08 -13.53 -12.66
N ALA A 53 38.95 -13.01 -11.43
CA ALA A 53 39.94 -12.10 -10.83
C ALA A 53 40.91 -12.78 -9.82
N LEU A 54 40.83 -14.10 -9.64
CA LEU A 54 41.63 -14.86 -8.65
C LEU A 54 42.56 -15.92 -9.26
N THR A 55 42.77 -15.90 -10.58
CA THR A 55 43.68 -16.84 -11.26
C THR A 55 44.52 -16.11 -12.30
N SER A 56 45.50 -15.34 -11.86
CA SER A 56 46.59 -14.89 -12.74
C SER A 56 47.84 -14.59 -11.93
N GLU A 57 48.63 -15.62 -11.61
CA GLU A 57 50.08 -15.52 -11.49
C GLU A 57 50.66 -16.93 -11.48
N GLY A 58 51.51 -17.23 -12.46
CA GLY A 58 52.10 -18.55 -12.67
C GLY A 58 52.33 -18.85 -14.15
N ARG A 59 53.27 -18.12 -14.78
CA ARG A 59 53.89 -18.54 -16.04
C ARG A 59 55.21 -19.22 -15.68
N GLU A 60 55.26 -20.54 -15.86
CA GLU A 60 56.51 -21.31 -15.97
C GLU A 60 56.98 -21.23 -17.44
N GLU A 61 58.22 -20.82 -17.65
CA GLU A 61 58.99 -21.13 -18.86
C GLU A 61 60.26 -21.84 -18.42
N ASP A 62 60.43 -23.06 -18.95
CA ASP A 62 61.59 -23.92 -18.78
C ASP A 62 62.82 -23.38 -19.52
N ILE A 63 63.98 -23.34 -18.86
CA ILE A 63 65.30 -23.43 -19.49
C ILE A 63 66.18 -24.36 -18.64
N SER A 64 66.79 -25.32 -19.32
CA SER A 64 67.61 -26.43 -18.85
C SER A 64 69.03 -26.06 -18.38
N ASP A 65 69.50 -26.84 -17.41
CA ASP A 65 70.86 -27.36 -17.13
C ASP A 65 72.06 -26.39 -16.97
N GLU A 66 72.66 -26.35 -15.76
CA GLU A 66 74.02 -26.85 -15.47
C GLU A 66 74.46 -26.64 -13.98
N GLU A 67 75.13 -27.68 -13.47
CA GLU A 67 76.04 -27.91 -12.33
C GLU A 67 76.25 -26.96 -11.11
N ASP A 68 76.24 -27.62 -9.93
CA ASP A 68 77.16 -27.54 -8.76
C ASP A 68 77.37 -26.22 -7.95
N ASP A 69 76.92 -26.22 -6.67
CA ASP A 69 77.73 -25.99 -5.44
C ASP A 69 76.81 -25.87 -4.19
N GLY A 70 77.13 -26.64 -3.15
CA GLY A 70 76.28 -27.01 -2.01
C GLY A 70 76.43 -26.16 -0.74
N THR A 71 76.84 -24.90 -0.81
CA THR A 71 77.09 -24.08 0.41
C THR A 71 76.34 -22.75 0.52
N GLY A 72 75.53 -22.35 -0.48
CA GLY A 72 74.74 -21.10 -0.42
C GLY A 72 73.28 -21.22 0.01
N LYS A 73 72.75 -22.44 0.17
CA LYS A 73 71.30 -22.69 0.32
C LYS A 73 70.78 -22.46 1.75
N VAL A 74 71.61 -22.69 2.76
CA VAL A 74 71.24 -22.57 4.19
C VAL A 74 71.18 -21.11 4.64
N ASP A 75 72.08 -20.25 4.13
CA ASP A 75 72.09 -18.82 4.45
C ASP A 75 70.93 -18.07 3.76
N LEU A 76 70.52 -18.51 2.57
CA LEU A 76 69.38 -17.94 1.85
C LEU A 76 68.04 -18.30 2.51
N GLU A 77 67.87 -19.54 2.99
CA GLU A 77 66.66 -19.94 3.74
C GLU A 77 66.53 -19.18 5.08
N MET A 78 67.63 -19.00 5.82
CA MET A 78 67.62 -18.21 7.06
C MET A 78 67.29 -16.73 6.80
N LEU A 79 67.82 -16.13 5.72
CA LEU A 79 67.51 -14.74 5.34
C LEU A 79 66.07 -14.56 4.85
N VAL A 80 65.50 -15.57 4.17
CA VAL A 80 64.10 -15.58 3.73
C VAL A 80 63.15 -15.72 4.93
N ASP A 81 63.47 -16.55 5.93
CA ASP A 81 62.65 -16.69 7.14
C ASP A 81 62.70 -15.43 8.01
N VAL A 82 63.86 -14.79 8.15
CA VAL A 82 63.96 -13.48 8.82
C VAL A 82 63.16 -12.41 8.06
N SER A 83 63.20 -12.40 6.73
CA SER A 83 62.44 -11.47 5.89
C SER A 83 60.93 -11.69 5.99
N LYS A 84 60.47 -12.95 6.03
CA LYS A 84 59.05 -13.31 6.26
C LYS A 84 58.59 -12.91 7.67
N HIS A 85 59.44 -13.08 8.68
CA HIS A 85 59.12 -12.67 10.05
C HIS A 85 59.05 -11.15 10.19
N ILE A 86 59.98 -10.41 9.56
CA ILE A 86 59.97 -8.95 9.50
C ILE A 86 58.74 -8.44 8.72
N ALA A 87 58.38 -9.09 7.61
CA ALA A 87 57.17 -8.77 6.84
C ALA A 87 55.90 -9.00 7.67
N GLY A 88 55.78 -10.14 8.37
CA GLY A 88 54.65 -10.42 9.27
C GLY A 88 54.54 -9.45 10.45
N VAL A 89 55.67 -9.02 11.02
CA VAL A 89 55.71 -7.98 12.06
C VAL A 89 55.34 -6.60 11.50
N ALA A 90 55.79 -6.27 10.28
CA ALA A 90 55.43 -5.03 9.59
C ALA A 90 53.95 -4.98 9.22
N GLU A 91 53.37 -6.10 8.80
CA GLU A 91 51.95 -6.24 8.44
C GLU A 91 51.05 -6.23 9.67
N SER A 92 51.46 -6.86 10.78
CA SER A 92 50.82 -6.75 12.10
C SER A 92 50.91 -5.32 12.67
N ARG A 93 52.02 -4.62 12.46
CA ARG A 93 52.16 -3.20 12.83
C ARG A 93 51.30 -2.29 11.94
N LYS A 94 51.22 -2.54 10.63
CA LYS A 94 50.35 -1.80 9.70
C LYS A 94 48.87 -1.99 10.04
N THR A 95 48.42 -3.21 10.33
CA THR A 95 47.03 -3.49 10.77
C THR A 95 46.73 -2.87 12.13
N LYS A 96 47.63 -2.96 13.12
CA LYS A 96 47.47 -2.26 14.42
C LYS A 96 47.43 -0.73 14.26
N THR A 97 48.24 -0.17 13.36
CA THR A 97 48.27 1.26 13.07
C THR A 97 47.00 1.69 12.33
N SER A 98 46.52 0.89 11.38
CA SER A 98 45.26 1.12 10.66
C SER A 98 44.05 1.09 11.59
N MET A 99 43.95 0.08 12.46
CA MET A 99 42.91 0.01 13.49
C MET A 99 42.98 1.21 14.46
N ARG A 100 44.19 1.62 14.86
CA ARG A 100 44.37 2.80 15.72
C ARG A 100 43.95 4.09 15.02
N MET A 101 44.21 4.23 13.73
CA MET A 101 43.78 5.38 12.91
C MET A 101 42.26 5.40 12.73
N GLU A 102 41.64 4.23 12.56
CA GLU A 102 40.18 4.10 12.44
C GLU A 102 39.46 4.45 13.76
N LEU A 103 39.95 3.95 14.89
CA LEU A 103 39.48 4.32 16.22
C LEU A 103 39.67 5.83 16.52
N LEU A 104 40.76 6.42 16.03
CA LEU A 104 40.98 7.86 16.17
C LEU A 104 39.97 8.67 15.34
N LYS A 105 39.72 8.24 14.09
CA LYS A 105 38.71 8.85 13.22
C LYS A 105 37.32 8.76 13.85
N GLU A 106 36.94 7.59 14.32
CA GLU A 106 35.66 7.35 15.00
C GLU A 106 35.49 8.25 16.23
N ARG A 107 36.55 8.37 17.04
CA ARG A 107 36.56 9.28 18.20
C ARG A 107 36.41 10.74 17.80
N ILE A 108 37.12 11.20 16.77
CA ILE A 108 37.00 12.57 16.24
C ILE A 108 35.57 12.84 15.78
N VAL A 109 34.95 11.91 15.03
CA VAL A 109 33.58 12.06 14.54
C VAL A 109 32.59 12.05 15.71
N SER A 110 32.79 11.18 16.71
CA SER A 110 31.95 11.12 17.91
C SER A 110 32.03 12.41 18.74
N ASP A 111 33.22 12.95 18.96
CA ASP A 111 33.42 14.20 19.70
C ASP A 111 32.83 15.40 18.95
N ARG A 112 32.95 15.41 17.61
CA ARG A 112 32.24 16.37 16.76
C ARG A 112 30.73 16.24 16.87
N GLY A 113 30.19 15.01 16.83
CA GLY A 113 28.75 14.77 16.99
C GLY A 113 28.20 15.29 18.33
N LYS A 114 28.98 15.16 19.42
CA LYS A 114 28.62 15.74 20.73
C LYS A 114 28.61 17.27 20.71
N ALA A 115 29.60 17.90 20.08
CA ALA A 115 29.64 19.35 19.93
C ALA A 115 28.47 19.87 19.07
N ASP A 116 28.20 19.22 17.93
CA ASP A 116 27.09 19.55 17.04
C ASP A 116 25.74 19.35 17.73
N ARG A 117 25.61 18.34 18.60
CA ARG A 117 24.42 18.14 19.46
C ARG A 117 24.24 19.28 20.46
N ALA A 118 25.29 19.66 21.18
CA ALA A 118 25.22 20.76 22.13
C ALA A 118 24.82 22.08 21.45
N GLN A 119 25.35 22.33 20.24
CA GLN A 119 24.96 23.47 19.43
C GLN A 119 23.47 23.43 19.03
N ARG A 120 22.96 22.26 18.62
CA ARG A 120 21.53 22.07 18.31
C ARG A 120 20.62 22.33 19.51
N LEU A 121 20.98 21.85 20.70
CA LEU A 121 20.21 22.14 21.92
C LEU A 121 20.20 23.65 22.26
N GLN A 122 21.30 24.34 22.00
CA GLN A 122 21.40 25.79 22.18
C GLN A 122 20.60 26.57 21.13
N SER A 123 20.44 26.04 19.91
CA SER A 123 19.66 26.71 18.86
C SER A 123 18.14 26.62 19.08
N LEU A 124 17.65 25.67 19.89
CA LEU A 124 16.22 25.52 20.20
C LEU A 124 15.70 26.70 21.04
N GLN A 125 15.02 27.63 20.37
CA GLN A 125 14.38 28.81 20.97
C GLN A 125 13.13 28.46 21.80
N MET A 126 12.60 29.42 22.56
CA MET A 126 11.42 29.20 23.41
C MET A 126 10.20 28.59 22.69
N PRO A 127 9.82 28.99 21.45
CA PRO A 127 8.71 28.35 20.74
C PRO A 127 8.96 26.86 20.45
N HIS A 128 10.19 26.48 20.10
CA HIS A 128 10.58 25.08 19.90
C HIS A 128 10.40 24.27 21.18
N ARG A 129 10.84 24.83 22.31
CA ARG A 129 10.74 24.19 23.63
C ARG A 129 9.29 24.02 24.05
N HIS A 130 8.45 25.02 23.83
CA HIS A 130 7.01 24.94 24.12
C HIS A 130 6.32 23.81 23.33
N ILE A 131 6.63 23.64 22.04
CA ILE A 131 6.12 22.50 21.26
C ILE A 131 6.59 21.17 21.87
N CYS A 132 7.86 21.09 22.27
CA CYS A 132 8.42 19.89 22.89
C CYS A 132 7.76 19.59 24.25
N ASP A 133 7.46 20.61 25.06
CA ASP A 133 6.74 20.48 26.33
C ASP A 133 5.33 19.92 26.12
N MET A 134 4.61 20.43 25.12
CA MET A 134 3.28 19.92 24.77
C MET A 134 3.37 18.47 24.30
N VAL A 135 4.31 18.14 23.41
CA VAL A 135 4.54 16.77 22.93
C VAL A 135 4.89 15.83 24.09
N ALA A 136 5.74 16.27 25.02
CA ALA A 136 6.10 15.51 26.22
C ALA A 136 4.88 15.19 27.09
N THR A 137 3.99 16.19 27.25
CA THR A 137 2.73 16.04 27.98
C THR A 137 1.82 15.01 27.33
N TYR A 138 1.63 15.05 26.00
CA TYR A 138 0.80 14.06 25.29
C TYR A 138 1.39 12.65 25.32
N LEU A 139 2.72 12.52 25.24
CA LEU A 139 3.41 11.22 25.28
C LEU A 139 3.61 10.69 26.71
N ASN A 140 3.32 11.49 27.74
CA ASN A 140 3.61 11.18 29.14
C ASN A 140 5.10 10.82 29.37
N VAL A 141 6.00 11.64 28.81
CA VAL A 141 7.46 11.53 28.97
C VAL A 141 8.04 12.85 29.47
N GLU A 142 9.29 12.84 29.92
CA GLU A 142 9.97 14.07 30.32
C GLU A 142 10.28 14.97 29.11
N THR A 143 10.11 16.29 29.25
CA THR A 143 10.46 17.27 28.21
C THR A 143 11.90 17.08 27.70
N ASN A 144 12.84 16.82 28.61
CA ASN A 144 14.24 16.64 28.25
C ASN A 144 14.43 15.47 27.29
N ALA A 145 13.64 14.40 27.40
CA ALA A 145 13.69 13.28 26.46
C ALA A 145 13.25 13.70 25.05
N VAL A 146 12.23 14.57 24.94
CA VAL A 146 11.78 15.13 23.65
C VAL A 146 12.82 16.04 23.05
N LEU A 147 13.33 17.01 23.82
CA LEU A 147 14.40 17.91 23.38
C LEU A 147 15.64 17.14 22.94
N ASP A 148 15.97 16.09 23.69
CA ASP A 148 17.09 15.22 23.35
C ASP A 148 16.87 14.45 22.04
N GLY A 149 15.66 13.97 21.76
CA GLY A 149 15.33 13.33 20.48
C GLY A 149 15.34 14.31 19.30
N VAL A 150 14.82 15.53 19.50
CA VAL A 150 14.89 16.59 18.50
C VAL A 150 16.35 16.94 18.17
N ALA A 151 17.23 16.99 19.18
CA ALA A 151 18.64 17.27 19.00
C ALA A 151 19.46 16.10 18.44
N ASP A 152 18.88 14.93 18.13
CA ASP A 152 19.61 13.78 17.55
C ASP A 152 20.05 14.00 16.12
N ALA A 153 19.27 14.71 15.31
CA ALA A 153 19.62 14.95 13.91
C ALA A 153 19.43 16.43 13.57
N LYS A 154 20.28 16.96 12.69
CA LYS A 154 20.10 18.33 12.18
C LYS A 154 18.76 18.46 11.43
N SER A 155 18.39 17.44 10.66
CA SER A 155 17.11 17.36 9.94
C SER A 155 15.89 17.53 10.85
N HIS A 156 15.94 17.00 12.08
CA HIS A 156 14.86 17.17 13.06
C HIS A 156 14.68 18.64 13.48
N VAL A 157 15.79 19.34 13.72
CA VAL A 157 15.78 20.77 14.07
C VAL A 157 15.30 21.61 12.88
N ASP A 158 15.80 21.31 11.68
CA ASP A 158 15.39 22.01 10.45
C ASP A 158 13.89 21.81 10.15
N LEU A 159 13.34 20.63 10.48
CA LEU A 159 11.89 20.35 10.41
C LEU A 159 11.09 21.24 11.36
N LEU A 160 11.55 21.37 12.60
CA LEU A 160 10.87 22.16 13.62
C LEU A 160 10.96 23.67 13.34
N GLU A 161 12.11 24.16 12.90
CA GLU A 161 12.29 25.55 12.47
C GLU A 161 11.37 25.86 11.28
N SER A 162 11.36 24.98 10.26
CA SER A 162 10.47 25.10 9.11
C SER A 162 8.99 25.09 9.50
N PHE A 163 8.59 24.43 10.59
CA PHE A 163 7.22 24.49 11.09
C PHE A 163 6.88 25.85 11.71
N LEU A 164 7.85 26.51 12.35
CA LEU A 164 7.64 27.81 12.98
C LEU A 164 7.68 28.97 11.99
N THR A 165 8.42 28.87 10.89
CA THR A 165 8.53 29.96 9.90
C THR A 165 7.28 30.13 9.03
N ALA A 166 7.01 31.38 8.62
CA ALA A 166 6.02 31.75 7.61
C ALA A 166 6.34 31.12 6.25
N GLY A 167 5.32 30.60 5.58
CA GLY A 167 5.45 29.82 4.34
C GLY A 167 6.07 28.44 4.52
N GLY A 168 6.42 28.08 5.76
CA GLY A 168 6.99 26.79 6.11
C GLY A 168 5.97 25.65 6.19
N ARG A 169 6.38 24.53 6.81
CA ARG A 169 5.57 23.32 6.91
C ARG A 169 4.31 23.55 7.74
N GLN A 170 3.19 22.99 7.29
CA GLN A 170 1.91 23.06 8.01
C GLN A 170 1.75 22.01 9.11
N ALA A 171 2.51 20.92 9.05
CA ALA A 171 2.49 19.87 10.06
C ALA A 171 3.86 19.21 10.20
N ILE A 172 4.14 18.72 11.40
CA ILE A 172 5.28 17.89 11.76
C ILE A 172 4.83 16.76 12.68
N LEU A 173 5.56 15.65 12.63
CA LEU A 173 5.23 14.44 13.37
C LEU A 173 6.36 14.11 14.35
N PHE A 174 6.00 13.82 15.58
CA PHE A 174 6.89 13.32 16.61
C PHE A 174 6.56 11.85 16.87
N TYR A 175 7.38 10.94 16.35
CA TYR A 175 7.20 9.50 16.60
C TYR A 175 7.90 9.10 17.87
N TYR A 176 7.19 8.37 18.73
CA TYR A 176 7.71 7.75 19.93
C TYR A 176 7.66 6.23 19.79
N GLN A 177 8.73 5.67 19.23
CA GLN A 177 8.79 4.27 18.84
C GLN A 177 10.19 3.69 18.97
N ASP A 178 10.26 2.37 18.87
CA ASP A 178 11.52 1.64 18.92
C ASP A 178 12.36 1.97 17.68
N GLY A 179 13.65 2.20 17.90
CA GLY A 179 14.59 2.52 16.83
C GLY A 179 16.00 2.01 17.13
N PRO A 180 16.88 2.00 16.12
CA PRO A 180 18.22 1.46 16.24
C PRO A 180 19.08 2.30 17.18
N ALA A 181 20.22 1.73 17.58
CA ALA A 181 21.26 2.42 18.32
C ALA A 181 21.63 3.76 17.65
N TYR A 182 22.03 4.72 18.48
CA TYR A 182 22.36 6.08 18.04
C TYR A 182 23.51 6.09 17.03
N GLU A 183 23.34 6.80 15.92
CA GLU A 183 24.41 7.01 14.95
C GLU A 183 25.53 7.88 15.53
N ILE A 184 26.75 7.76 15.01
CA ILE A 184 27.94 8.49 15.50
C ILE A 184 27.70 10.01 15.52
N GLU A 185 26.99 10.52 14.51
CA GLU A 185 26.70 11.94 14.32
C GLU A 185 25.61 12.49 15.28
N SER A 186 24.87 11.60 15.96
CA SER A 186 23.82 12.01 16.89
C SER A 186 24.33 12.71 18.15
N GLY A 187 25.62 12.52 18.47
CA GLY A 187 26.23 12.93 19.74
C GLY A 187 25.87 12.04 20.94
N ARG A 188 25.04 11.00 20.75
CA ARG A 188 24.69 10.00 21.77
C ARG A 188 25.25 8.61 21.50
N TYR A 189 26.12 8.49 20.49
CA TYR A 189 26.77 7.24 20.14
C TYR A 189 27.64 6.70 21.27
N ASN A 190 27.57 5.39 21.46
CA ASN A 190 28.42 4.66 22.37
C ASN A 190 28.90 3.36 21.71
N ALA A 191 30.21 3.25 21.49
CA ALA A 191 30.83 2.09 20.85
C ALA A 191 30.69 0.79 21.65
N THR A 192 30.38 0.85 22.94
CA THR A 192 30.13 -0.35 23.75
C THR A 192 28.74 -0.94 23.52
N ILE A 193 27.83 -0.17 22.91
CA ILE A 193 26.45 -0.61 22.64
C ILE A 193 26.42 -1.28 21.26
N PRO A 194 25.98 -2.55 21.17
CA PRO A 194 25.79 -3.22 19.89
C PRO A 194 24.86 -2.44 18.96
N ARG A 195 25.18 -2.36 17.66
CA ARG A 195 24.39 -1.58 16.68
C ARG A 195 22.95 -2.09 16.50
N ASP A 196 22.72 -3.36 16.81
CA ASP A 196 21.42 -4.04 16.81
C ASP A 196 20.60 -3.78 18.09
N THR A 197 21.14 -3.05 19.06
CA THR A 197 20.38 -2.68 20.26
C THR A 197 19.27 -1.71 19.89
N VAL A 198 18.06 -2.01 20.34
CA VAL A 198 16.87 -1.21 20.11
C VAL A 198 16.59 -0.32 21.32
N PHE A 199 16.29 0.95 21.07
CA PHE A 199 15.90 1.92 22.09
C PHE A 199 14.58 2.58 21.73
N LYS A 200 13.78 2.87 22.75
CA LYS A 200 12.63 3.76 22.63
C LYS A 200 13.13 5.19 22.35
N ARG A 201 12.76 5.76 21.20
CA ARG A 201 13.32 7.03 20.70
C ARG A 201 12.24 7.98 20.21
N ILE A 202 12.61 9.27 20.15
CA ILE A 202 11.79 10.32 19.55
C ILE A 202 12.38 10.72 18.21
N PHE A 203 11.57 10.63 17.16
CA PHE A 203 11.94 11.03 15.80
C PHE A 203 11.05 12.17 15.35
N VAL A 204 11.64 13.21 14.77
CA VAL A 204 10.89 14.29 14.11
C VAL A 204 10.90 14.02 12.62
N THR A 205 9.72 13.90 12.02
CA THR A 205 9.58 13.53 10.61
C THR A 205 8.40 14.25 9.96
N ASP A 206 8.39 14.27 8.63
CA ASP A 206 7.24 14.66 7.81
C ASP A 206 6.41 13.45 7.35
N GLY A 207 6.78 12.24 7.80
CA GLY A 207 6.08 11.00 7.51
C GLY A 207 6.43 10.37 6.16
N SER A 208 7.41 10.93 5.43
CA SER A 208 7.80 10.44 4.09
C SER A 208 8.75 9.24 4.11
N SER A 209 9.60 9.13 5.14
CA SER A 209 10.73 8.19 5.16
C SER A 209 10.64 7.11 6.24
N LEU A 210 9.97 7.40 7.35
CA LEU A 210 9.90 6.51 8.51
C LEU A 210 8.44 6.05 8.71
N PRO A 211 8.17 4.73 8.78
CA PRO A 211 6.84 4.23 9.12
C PRO A 211 6.55 4.44 10.62
N LEU A 212 5.30 4.74 10.93
CA LEU A 212 4.81 4.79 12.30
C LEU A 212 4.51 3.37 12.81
N THR A 213 5.10 2.97 13.94
CA THR A 213 4.94 1.63 14.52
C THR A 213 4.34 1.62 15.92
N ASP A 214 4.41 2.73 16.66
CA ASP A 214 3.87 2.81 18.02
C ASP A 214 3.03 4.09 18.19
N GLN A 215 3.57 5.15 18.76
CA GLN A 215 2.83 6.39 19.04
C GLN A 215 3.39 7.56 18.24
N ALA A 216 2.52 8.49 17.85
CA ALA A 216 2.92 9.75 17.24
C ALA A 216 2.09 10.93 17.74
N ILE A 217 2.73 12.08 17.90
CA ILE A 217 2.06 13.37 18.08
C ILE A 217 2.21 14.17 16.79
N VAL A 218 1.09 14.56 16.20
CA VAL A 218 1.03 15.51 15.08
C VAL A 218 0.92 16.90 15.67
N ALA A 219 1.87 17.78 15.36
CA ALA A 219 1.71 19.22 15.58
C ALA A 219 1.39 19.87 14.23
N TYR A 220 0.28 20.59 14.13
CA TYR A 220 -0.15 21.22 12.89
C TYR A 220 -0.65 22.65 13.12
N LYS A 221 -0.51 23.51 12.10
CA LYS A 221 -0.98 24.89 12.14
C LYS A 221 -1.99 25.18 11.04
N ASN A 222 -3.04 25.91 11.38
CA ASN A 222 -4.10 26.27 10.42
C ASN A 222 -3.67 27.41 9.49
N ASN A 223 -2.81 28.31 9.97
CA ASN A 223 -2.31 29.45 9.21
C ASN A 223 -0.81 29.32 8.98
N SER A 224 -0.40 29.09 7.74
CA SER A 224 1.02 29.03 7.37
C SER A 224 1.60 30.38 6.92
N LEU A 225 0.81 31.45 6.87
CA LEU A 225 1.26 32.75 6.34
C LEU A 225 2.02 33.61 7.35
N LYS A 226 2.04 33.21 8.63
CA LYS A 226 2.70 33.95 9.71
C LYS A 226 3.71 33.06 10.42
N ASP A 227 4.72 33.70 10.98
CA ASP A 227 5.64 33.06 11.91
C ASP A 227 4.89 32.68 13.20
N ILE A 228 5.31 31.57 13.81
CA ILE A 228 4.81 31.10 15.10
C ILE A 228 5.81 31.51 16.18
N ASP A 229 5.35 32.35 17.11
CA ASP A 229 6.07 32.77 18.31
C ASP A 229 5.26 32.45 19.57
N LEU A 230 5.80 32.75 20.75
CA LEU A 230 5.11 32.45 22.02
C LEU A 230 3.74 33.15 22.19
N ARG A 231 3.45 34.21 21.42
CA ARG A 231 2.20 34.98 21.55
C ARG A 231 1.05 34.31 20.82
N ASN A 232 1.32 33.64 19.69
CA ASN A 232 0.30 32.99 18.88
C ASN A 232 0.36 31.46 18.91
N ILE A 233 1.41 30.85 19.48
CA ILE A 233 1.59 29.39 19.48
C ILE A 233 0.38 28.62 20.03
N ASN A 234 -0.28 29.11 21.08
CA ASN A 234 -1.44 28.42 21.67
C ASN A 234 -2.73 28.59 20.86
N ASP A 235 -2.79 29.61 20.00
CA ASP A 235 -3.97 29.90 19.18
C ASP A 235 -3.84 29.28 17.78
N ASP A 236 -2.61 29.19 17.26
CA ASP A 236 -2.33 28.78 15.87
C ASP A 236 -1.82 27.34 15.75
N VAL A 237 -1.30 26.72 16.82
CA VAL A 237 -0.77 25.35 16.82
C VAL A 237 -1.70 24.39 17.54
N PHE A 238 -2.03 23.30 16.87
CA PHE A 238 -2.89 22.23 17.36
C PHE A 238 -2.14 20.90 17.37
N PHE A 239 -2.58 20.02 18.26
CA PHE A 239 -1.97 18.71 18.46
C PHE A 239 -2.99 17.60 18.28
N ALA A 240 -2.55 16.50 17.66
CA ALA A 240 -3.32 15.26 17.58
C ALA A 240 -2.44 14.08 17.96
N GLN A 241 -2.97 13.19 18.80
CA GLN A 241 -2.31 11.95 19.20
C GLN A 241 -2.76 10.80 18.30
N LEU A 242 -1.81 10.03 17.82
CA LEU A 242 -2.01 8.82 17.03
C LEU A 242 -1.39 7.65 17.79
N ASP A 243 -2.19 6.63 18.09
CA ASP A 243 -1.73 5.41 18.76
C ASP A 243 -2.00 4.19 17.85
N MET A 244 -0.94 3.51 17.42
CA MET A 244 -1.04 2.32 16.58
C MET A 244 -1.56 1.10 17.34
N LYS A 245 -1.34 1.01 18.66
CA LYS A 245 -1.79 -0.12 19.47
C LYS A 245 -3.30 -0.15 19.63
N GLU A 246 -3.92 1.02 19.81
CA GLU A 246 -5.39 1.13 19.89
C GLU A 246 -6.07 0.77 18.55
N MET A 247 -5.32 0.78 17.45
CA MET A 247 -5.84 0.67 16.08
C MET A 247 -5.28 -0.55 15.34
N ASN A 248 -4.91 -1.61 16.07
CA ASN A 248 -4.40 -2.88 15.53
C ASN A 248 -3.21 -2.74 14.55
N GLY A 249 -2.39 -1.69 14.70
CA GLY A 249 -1.27 -1.43 13.80
C GLY A 249 -1.67 -0.89 12.41
N ASN A 250 -2.90 -0.42 12.24
CA ASN A 250 -3.44 0.01 10.95
C ASN A 250 -3.54 1.55 10.87
N SER A 251 -2.65 2.19 10.12
CA SER A 251 -2.68 3.65 9.93
C SER A 251 -3.95 4.15 9.22
N VAL A 252 -4.56 3.31 8.36
CA VAL A 252 -5.84 3.63 7.70
C VAL A 252 -6.99 3.63 8.71
N ALA A 253 -6.92 2.81 9.77
CA ALA A 253 -7.91 2.82 10.84
C ALA A 253 -7.93 4.16 11.58
N ILE A 254 -6.75 4.72 11.86
CA ILE A 254 -6.62 6.05 12.49
C ILE A 254 -7.26 7.12 11.61
N VAL A 255 -6.94 7.13 10.31
CA VAL A 255 -7.48 8.12 9.37
C VAL A 255 -9.00 7.96 9.19
N SER A 256 -9.49 6.72 9.08
CA SER A 256 -10.93 6.43 9.00
C SER A 256 -11.66 6.89 10.27
N TYR A 257 -11.07 6.66 11.44
CA TYR A 257 -11.61 7.10 12.73
C TYR A 257 -11.70 8.63 12.80
N LEU A 258 -10.62 9.35 12.47
CA LEU A 258 -10.60 10.81 12.50
C LEU A 258 -11.63 11.39 11.52
N ILE A 259 -11.70 10.88 10.28
CA ILE A 259 -12.67 11.37 9.31
C ILE A 259 -14.09 11.10 9.77
N SER A 260 -14.37 9.89 10.25
CA SER A 260 -15.72 9.49 10.65
C SER A 260 -16.21 10.16 11.93
N LYS A 261 -15.31 10.40 12.90
CA LYS A 261 -15.67 10.97 14.21
C LYS A 261 -15.58 12.48 14.28
N LEU A 262 -14.61 13.09 13.58
CA LEU A 262 -14.36 14.52 13.64
C LEU A 262 -14.90 15.24 12.40
N LEU A 263 -14.45 14.83 11.21
CA LEU A 263 -14.71 15.58 9.97
C LEU A 263 -16.11 15.38 9.42
N ALA A 264 -16.62 14.15 9.36
CA ALA A 264 -17.92 13.86 8.78
C ALA A 264 -19.08 14.55 9.52
N PRO A 265 -19.15 14.56 10.87
CA PRO A 265 -20.16 15.33 11.58
C PRO A 265 -20.03 16.84 11.33
N SER A 266 -18.80 17.36 11.29
CA SER A 266 -18.52 18.77 11.03
C SER A 266 -19.01 19.20 9.65
N VAL A 267 -18.66 18.45 8.60
CA VAL A 267 -19.10 18.70 7.22
C VAL A 267 -20.62 18.61 7.09
N ASN A 268 -21.24 17.58 7.69
CA ASN A 268 -22.69 17.38 7.61
C ASN A 268 -23.49 18.43 8.39
N SER A 269 -22.91 18.99 9.46
CA SER A 269 -23.54 20.06 10.25
C SER A 269 -23.39 21.45 9.61
N THR A 270 -22.47 21.61 8.65
CA THR A 270 -22.18 22.90 8.02
C THR A 270 -23.34 23.33 7.11
N LYS A 271 -24.09 24.34 7.56
CA LYS A 271 -25.23 24.89 6.81
C LYS A 271 -24.80 25.98 5.82
N GLU A 272 -23.79 26.77 6.17
CA GLU A 272 -23.33 27.91 5.40
C GLU A 272 -22.19 27.53 4.45
N TRP A 273 -22.50 27.42 3.16
CA TRP A 273 -21.52 27.11 2.10
C TRP A 273 -21.12 28.37 1.31
N GLY A 274 -21.23 29.55 1.92
CA GLY A 274 -20.92 30.83 1.28
C GLY A 274 -21.65 31.02 -0.05
N ASP A 275 -20.91 31.45 -1.08
CA ASP A 275 -21.45 31.75 -2.41
C ASP A 275 -22.04 30.54 -3.14
N LEU A 276 -21.69 29.31 -2.75
CA LEU A 276 -22.27 28.09 -3.32
C LEU A 276 -23.77 27.97 -3.00
N SER A 277 -24.21 28.56 -1.88
CA SER A 277 -25.64 28.53 -1.49
C SER A 277 -26.49 29.50 -2.30
N LYS A 278 -25.88 30.41 -3.07
CA LYS A 278 -26.57 31.51 -3.76
C LYS A 278 -26.98 31.17 -5.20
N THR A 279 -26.46 30.09 -5.79
CA THR A 279 -26.71 29.74 -7.21
C THR A 279 -27.12 28.28 -7.36
N GLY A 280 -27.96 27.98 -8.37
CA GLY A 280 -28.35 26.60 -8.67
C GLY A 280 -27.16 25.69 -9.02
N ALA A 281 -26.16 26.23 -9.71
CA ALA A 281 -24.91 25.52 -9.99
C ALA A 281 -24.11 25.23 -8.70
N GLY A 282 -24.02 26.20 -7.78
CA GLY A 282 -23.35 26.02 -6.50
C GLY A 282 -24.01 24.98 -5.60
N LEU A 283 -25.36 24.90 -5.61
CA LEU A 283 -26.10 23.84 -4.91
C LEU A 283 -25.81 22.45 -5.47
N GLN A 284 -25.64 22.33 -6.79
CA GLN A 284 -25.25 21.07 -7.42
C GLN A 284 -23.81 20.69 -7.03
N THR A 285 -22.86 21.62 -7.08
CA THR A 285 -21.47 21.38 -6.65
C THR A 285 -21.40 20.95 -5.18
N LYS A 286 -22.19 21.56 -4.30
CA LYS A 286 -22.31 21.15 -2.89
C LYS A 286 -22.80 19.70 -2.80
N LYS A 287 -23.83 19.34 -3.55
CA LYS A 287 -24.38 17.97 -3.56
C LYS A 287 -23.35 16.95 -4.06
N ASP A 288 -22.63 17.29 -5.12
CA ASP A 288 -21.58 16.43 -5.69
C ASP A 288 -20.43 16.23 -4.68
N PHE A 289 -19.95 17.30 -4.05
CA PHE A 289 -18.91 17.22 -3.01
C PHE A 289 -19.34 16.36 -1.82
N LEU A 290 -20.57 16.52 -1.31
CA LEU A 290 -21.07 15.71 -0.20
C LEU A 290 -21.15 14.23 -0.57
N GLY A 291 -21.59 13.93 -1.80
CA GLY A 291 -21.58 12.57 -2.34
C GLY A 291 -20.17 12.01 -2.40
N ASP A 292 -19.21 12.74 -2.98
CA ASP A 292 -17.81 12.33 -3.08
C ASP A 292 -17.16 12.12 -1.71
N PHE A 293 -17.46 12.99 -0.74
CA PHE A 293 -16.98 12.86 0.64
C PHE A 293 -17.55 11.63 1.34
N GLU A 294 -18.83 11.34 1.15
CA GLU A 294 -19.46 10.11 1.67
C GLU A 294 -18.85 8.86 1.01
N PHE A 295 -18.63 8.88 -0.31
CA PHE A 295 -17.93 7.79 -1.00
C PHE A 295 -16.52 7.57 -0.45
N PHE A 296 -15.76 8.64 -0.23
CA PHE A 296 -14.42 8.55 0.33
C PHE A 296 -14.41 8.00 1.77
N THR A 297 -15.34 8.45 2.61
CA THR A 297 -15.48 7.95 3.98
C THR A 297 -15.82 6.46 3.99
N ASN A 298 -16.76 6.04 3.14
CA ASN A 298 -17.10 4.62 2.97
C ASN A 298 -15.92 3.80 2.41
N PHE A 299 -15.14 4.35 1.49
CA PHE A 299 -13.96 3.69 0.95
C PHE A 299 -12.90 3.45 2.05
N LEU A 300 -12.62 4.46 2.88
CA LEU A 300 -11.68 4.33 3.99
C LEU A 300 -12.15 3.33 5.03
N GLU A 301 -13.45 3.33 5.34
CA GLU A 301 -14.00 2.38 6.30
C GLU A 301 -13.92 0.94 5.77
N LYS A 302 -14.20 0.74 4.48
CA LYS A 302 -13.98 -0.57 3.85
C LYS A 302 -12.49 -0.93 3.84
N ALA A 303 -11.59 -0.01 3.52
CA ALA A 303 -10.15 -0.28 3.53
C ALA A 303 -9.64 -0.64 4.94
N ARG A 304 -10.17 0.01 5.98
CA ARG A 304 -9.94 -0.34 7.38
C ARG A 304 -10.34 -1.78 7.66
N ILE A 305 -11.60 -2.15 7.37
CA ILE A 305 -12.11 -3.51 7.58
C ILE A 305 -11.25 -4.55 6.86
N ASP A 306 -10.84 -4.26 5.62
CA ASP A 306 -9.99 -5.17 4.85
C ASP A 306 -8.62 -5.41 5.49
N LEU A 307 -8.01 -4.37 6.05
CA LEU A 307 -6.73 -4.43 6.72
C LEU A 307 -6.84 -5.03 8.13
N ASP A 308 -7.92 -4.78 8.86
CA ASP A 308 -8.18 -5.36 10.18
C ASP A 308 -8.39 -6.89 10.09
N GLU A 309 -8.85 -7.39 8.95
CA GLU A 309 -8.98 -8.82 8.69
C GLU A 309 -7.65 -9.50 8.28
N THR A 310 -6.52 -8.78 8.20
CA THR A 310 -5.21 -9.37 7.87
C THR A 310 -4.70 -10.30 8.96
N VAL A 311 -3.79 -11.21 8.58
CA VAL A 311 -3.23 -12.20 9.50
C VAL A 311 -1.97 -11.65 10.12
N ILE A 312 -1.98 -11.49 11.44
CA ILE A 312 -0.84 -11.04 12.25
C ILE A 312 -0.20 -12.26 12.91
N PHE A 313 1.10 -12.44 12.67
CA PHE A 313 1.89 -13.50 13.28
C PHE A 313 2.68 -12.94 14.47
N THR A 314 2.54 -13.58 15.62
CA THR A 314 3.31 -13.23 16.82
C THR A 314 4.72 -13.80 16.71
N ILE A 315 5.72 -12.96 16.96
CA ILE A 315 7.14 -13.33 17.02
C ILE A 315 7.57 -13.25 18.49
N ASP A 316 8.38 -14.21 18.91
CA ASP A 316 9.03 -14.18 20.21
C ASP A 316 10.38 -13.48 20.04
N GLU A 317 10.44 -12.20 20.44
CA GLU A 317 11.62 -11.35 20.27
C GLU A 317 12.85 -11.89 21.02
N GLU A 318 12.66 -12.45 22.23
CA GLU A 318 13.75 -13.02 23.01
C GLU A 318 14.33 -14.24 22.29
N LEU A 319 13.46 -15.12 21.80
CA LEU A 319 13.89 -16.29 21.04
C LEU A 319 14.50 -15.90 19.69
N TYR A 320 13.91 -14.94 18.99
CA TYR A 320 14.44 -14.44 17.72
C TYR A 320 15.85 -13.89 17.90
N ASN A 321 16.11 -13.11 18.95
CA ASN A 321 17.44 -12.57 19.25
C ASN A 321 18.51 -13.67 19.44
N ARG A 322 18.11 -14.86 19.91
CA ARG A 322 18.98 -16.05 20.03
C ARG A 322 19.22 -16.76 18.71
N ILE A 323 18.40 -16.54 17.67
CA ILE A 323 18.52 -17.18 16.35
C ILE A 323 18.65 -16.19 15.17
N SER A 324 18.84 -14.90 15.46
CA SER A 324 18.71 -13.82 14.45
C SER A 324 19.78 -13.86 13.35
N THR A 325 20.81 -14.68 13.50
CA THR A 325 21.84 -14.89 12.47
C THR A 325 22.19 -16.37 12.32
N PRO A 326 22.70 -16.78 11.15
CA PRO A 326 23.17 -18.14 10.94
C PRO A 326 24.28 -18.60 11.90
N SER A 327 25.08 -17.66 12.43
CA SER A 327 26.09 -17.99 13.46
C SER A 327 25.42 -18.34 14.78
N LYS A 328 24.54 -17.47 15.28
CA LYS A 328 23.80 -17.70 16.53
C LYS A 328 22.99 -19.01 16.48
N ILE A 329 22.39 -19.32 15.33
CA ILE A 329 21.71 -20.60 15.11
C ILE A 329 22.63 -21.80 15.39
N LYS A 330 23.88 -21.78 14.91
CA LYS A 330 24.84 -22.88 15.13
C LYS A 330 25.17 -23.05 16.61
N ASP A 331 25.23 -21.96 17.36
CA ASP A 331 25.55 -21.97 18.79
C ASP A 331 24.42 -22.61 19.61
N VAL A 332 23.17 -22.38 19.22
CA VAL A 332 21.98 -22.86 19.97
C VAL A 332 21.30 -24.09 19.35
N ILE A 333 21.86 -24.70 18.30
CA ILE A 333 21.23 -25.81 17.57
C ILE A 333 21.03 -27.08 18.42
N ARG A 334 21.89 -27.27 19.43
CA ARG A 334 21.86 -28.42 20.34
C ARG A 334 20.98 -28.16 21.57
N ASP A 335 20.55 -26.93 21.79
CA ASP A 335 19.67 -26.55 22.89
C ASP A 335 18.26 -27.14 22.66
N ALA A 336 17.81 -27.96 23.61
CA ALA A 336 16.52 -28.63 23.54
C ALA A 336 15.35 -27.67 23.76
N ASP A 337 15.53 -26.64 24.59
CA ASP A 337 14.50 -25.66 24.92
C ASP A 337 14.26 -24.72 23.74
N VAL A 338 15.35 -24.21 23.13
CA VAL A 338 15.26 -23.40 21.90
C VAL A 338 14.57 -24.19 20.79
N ARG A 339 14.94 -25.47 20.63
CA ARG A 339 14.31 -26.33 19.63
C ARG A 339 12.80 -26.45 19.87
N LEU A 340 12.39 -26.76 21.10
CA LEU A 340 10.99 -26.92 21.45
C LEU A 340 10.19 -25.63 21.21
N ASN A 341 10.75 -24.48 21.60
CA ASN A 341 10.11 -23.17 21.45
C ASN A 341 9.97 -22.77 19.98
N VAL A 342 11.03 -22.93 19.18
CA VAL A 342 11.00 -22.65 17.72
C VAL A 342 9.96 -23.54 17.04
N GLU A 343 9.93 -24.84 17.34
CA GLU A 343 8.92 -25.73 16.75
C GLU A 343 7.49 -25.37 17.19
N THR A 344 7.31 -24.94 18.44
CA THR A 344 6.00 -24.56 18.97
C THR A 344 5.47 -23.31 18.28
N ILE A 345 6.30 -22.27 18.13
CA ILE A 345 5.94 -21.04 17.44
C ILE A 345 5.60 -21.31 15.97
N VAL A 346 6.45 -22.07 15.27
CA VAL A 346 6.17 -22.40 13.86
C VAL A 346 4.92 -23.25 13.72
N ARG A 347 4.62 -24.17 14.65
CA ARG A 347 3.33 -24.90 14.64
C ARG A 347 2.12 -23.97 14.80
N VAL A 348 2.22 -22.92 15.62
CA VAL A 348 1.15 -21.92 15.75
C VAL A 348 0.94 -21.21 14.41
N TRP A 349 2.03 -20.75 13.77
CA TRP A 349 1.94 -20.12 12.45
C TRP A 349 1.35 -21.06 11.39
N GLN A 350 1.78 -22.33 11.36
CA GLN A 350 1.24 -23.34 10.44
C GLN A 350 -0.27 -23.57 10.63
N LYS A 351 -0.74 -23.63 11.88
CA LYS A 351 -2.17 -23.76 12.20
C LYS A 351 -2.96 -22.52 11.75
N GLN A 352 -2.39 -21.32 11.91
CA GLN A 352 -3.02 -20.09 11.45
C GLN A 352 -3.14 -20.07 9.91
N ILE A 353 -2.05 -20.41 9.20
CA ILE A 353 -2.04 -20.48 7.73
C ILE A 353 -3.03 -21.55 7.24
N GLU A 354 -3.05 -22.72 7.87
CA GLU A 354 -4.01 -23.79 7.55
C GLU A 354 -5.45 -23.32 7.71
N ARG A 355 -5.78 -22.66 8.83
CA ARG A 355 -7.12 -22.12 9.07
C ARG A 355 -7.54 -21.16 7.96
N VAL A 356 -6.66 -20.26 7.52
CA VAL A 356 -6.95 -19.29 6.46
C VAL A 356 -7.16 -19.99 5.12
N LEU A 357 -6.30 -20.96 4.77
CA LEU A 357 -6.44 -21.75 3.55
C LEU A 357 -7.74 -22.58 3.55
N THR A 358 -8.08 -23.22 4.67
CA THR A 358 -9.33 -23.98 4.81
C THR A 358 -10.54 -23.07 4.67
N GLN A 359 -10.55 -21.89 5.32
CA GLN A 359 -11.63 -20.92 5.18
C GLN A 359 -11.78 -20.41 3.73
N PHE A 360 -10.67 -20.20 3.03
CA PHE A 360 -10.69 -19.79 1.63
C PHE A 360 -11.30 -20.84 0.68
N GLN A 361 -11.13 -22.13 1.00
CA GLN A 361 -11.69 -23.24 0.23
C GLN A 361 -13.17 -23.55 0.56
N GLN A 362 -13.71 -22.98 1.63
CA GLN A 362 -15.10 -23.24 2.02
C GLN A 362 -16.11 -22.56 1.08
N LEU A 363 -17.21 -23.26 0.83
CA LEU A 363 -18.36 -22.69 0.13
C LEU A 363 -18.94 -21.53 0.94
N ARG A 364 -19.05 -20.37 0.30
CA ARG A 364 -19.59 -19.16 0.92
C ARG A 364 -21.11 -19.26 1.05
N ARG A 365 -21.64 -18.88 2.21
CA ARG A 365 -23.06 -18.58 2.39
C ARG A 365 -23.24 -17.08 2.22
N GLU A 366 -23.86 -16.67 1.12
CA GLU A 366 -24.08 -15.27 0.81
C GLU A 366 -25.53 -14.87 1.09
N ASN A 367 -25.73 -13.60 1.43
CA ASN A 367 -27.08 -13.06 1.50
C ASN A 367 -27.68 -13.02 0.09
N GLU A 368 -28.91 -13.46 -0.02
CA GLU A 368 -29.66 -13.68 -1.24
C GLU A 368 -29.89 -12.44 -2.13
N PHE A 369 -29.62 -11.23 -1.61
CA PHE A 369 -29.85 -9.95 -2.28
C PHE A 369 -28.58 -9.10 -2.46
N VAL A 370 -27.39 -9.70 -2.31
CA VAL A 370 -26.13 -8.97 -2.52
C VAL A 370 -25.93 -8.61 -4.00
N GLY A 371 -25.42 -7.39 -4.23
CA GLY A 371 -25.05 -6.91 -5.56
C GLY A 371 -23.56 -7.13 -5.89
N PRO A 372 -23.11 -6.80 -7.12
CA PRO A 372 -21.74 -7.08 -7.58
C PRO A 372 -20.60 -6.48 -6.74
N PHE A 373 -20.81 -5.34 -6.06
CA PHE A 373 -19.77 -4.71 -5.23
C PHE A 373 -19.25 -5.61 -4.11
N VAL A 374 -20.10 -6.48 -3.56
CA VAL A 374 -19.73 -7.41 -2.49
C VAL A 374 -18.68 -8.41 -2.96
N GLU A 375 -18.64 -8.75 -4.26
CA GLU A 375 -17.56 -9.60 -4.81
C GLU A 375 -16.21 -8.88 -4.77
N VAL A 376 -16.14 -7.63 -5.21
CA VAL A 376 -14.89 -6.85 -5.17
C VAL A 376 -14.36 -6.77 -3.75
N GLU A 377 -15.23 -6.40 -2.80
CA GLU A 377 -14.86 -6.30 -1.37
C GLU A 377 -14.39 -7.64 -0.82
N TYR A 378 -15.05 -8.74 -1.15
CA TYR A 378 -14.62 -10.06 -0.72
C TYR A 378 -13.22 -10.40 -1.26
N TRP A 379 -13.00 -10.27 -2.57
CA TRP A 379 -11.73 -10.65 -3.17
C TRP A 379 -10.59 -9.72 -2.75
N ARG A 380 -10.87 -8.43 -2.50
CA ARG A 380 -9.90 -7.49 -1.93
C ARG A 380 -9.49 -7.89 -0.51
N ARG A 381 -10.44 -8.29 0.33
CA ARG A 381 -10.16 -8.85 1.68
C ARG A 381 -9.33 -10.11 1.65
N GLN A 382 -9.68 -11.06 0.78
CA GLN A 382 -8.88 -12.29 0.63
C GLN A 382 -7.47 -11.97 0.12
N LEU A 383 -7.35 -11.04 -0.84
CA LEU A 383 -6.05 -10.60 -1.31
C LEU A 383 -5.22 -9.98 -0.18
N ALA A 384 -5.80 -9.08 0.63
CA ALA A 384 -5.11 -8.47 1.77
C ALA A 384 -4.60 -9.54 2.76
N LYS A 385 -5.43 -10.53 3.12
CA LYS A 385 -5.04 -11.66 3.97
C LYS A 385 -3.86 -12.44 3.42
N PHE A 386 -3.92 -12.85 2.15
CA PHE A 386 -2.85 -13.65 1.58
C PHE A 386 -1.59 -12.83 1.30
N VAL A 387 -1.71 -11.54 1.00
CA VAL A 387 -0.55 -10.62 0.91
C VAL A 387 0.14 -10.52 2.26
N SER A 388 -0.60 -10.32 3.37
CA SER A 388 0.01 -10.22 4.69
C SER A 388 0.75 -11.50 5.09
N ILE A 389 0.21 -12.68 4.75
CA ILE A 389 0.90 -13.95 4.97
C ILE A 389 2.17 -14.04 4.12
N VAL A 390 2.11 -13.70 2.82
CA VAL A 390 3.29 -13.74 1.94
C VAL A 390 4.38 -12.75 2.38
N GLU A 391 4.00 -11.57 2.86
CA GLU A 391 4.93 -10.60 3.43
C GLU A 391 5.59 -11.15 4.69
N PHE A 392 4.80 -11.77 5.58
CA PHE A 392 5.34 -12.46 6.74
C PHE A 392 6.28 -13.61 6.37
N THR A 393 5.97 -14.47 5.39
CA THR A 393 6.87 -15.57 5.00
C THR A 393 8.19 -15.09 4.41
N LYS A 394 8.23 -13.86 3.89
CA LYS A 394 9.43 -13.18 3.39
C LYS A 394 10.15 -12.33 4.44
N SER A 395 9.56 -12.14 5.62
CA SER A 395 10.18 -11.40 6.72
C SER A 395 11.46 -12.09 7.18
N GLN A 396 12.44 -11.30 7.63
CA GLN A 396 13.74 -11.82 8.07
C GLN A 396 13.56 -12.77 9.27
N GLU A 397 12.63 -12.41 10.16
CA GLU A 397 12.24 -13.13 11.35
C GLU A 397 11.76 -14.53 10.96
N CYS A 398 10.75 -14.63 10.11
CA CYS A 398 10.23 -15.92 9.65
C CYS A 398 11.31 -16.75 8.94
N ILE A 399 12.14 -16.13 8.11
CA ILE A 399 13.23 -16.82 7.40
C ILE A 399 14.21 -17.44 8.41
N MET A 400 14.60 -16.73 9.48
CA MET A 400 15.51 -17.28 10.51
C MET A 400 14.91 -18.49 11.24
N TYR A 401 13.63 -18.43 11.63
CA TYR A 401 12.95 -19.57 12.25
C TYR A 401 12.91 -20.80 11.32
N VAL A 402 12.58 -20.60 10.05
CA VAL A 402 12.55 -21.68 9.05
C VAL A 402 13.97 -22.20 8.76
N GLN A 403 14.99 -21.34 8.75
CA GLN A 403 16.38 -21.75 8.61
C GLN A 403 16.83 -22.61 9.79
N TYR A 404 16.51 -22.23 11.03
CA TYR A 404 16.78 -23.05 12.22
C TYR A 404 16.16 -24.45 12.07
N LEU A 405 14.87 -24.53 11.69
CA LEU A 405 14.17 -25.79 11.46
C LEU A 405 14.80 -26.65 10.36
N ASN A 406 15.34 -26.04 9.30
CA ASN A 406 16.07 -26.74 8.25
C ASN A 406 17.35 -27.37 8.78
N GLN A 407 18.12 -26.67 9.62
CA GLN A 407 19.38 -27.19 10.16
C GLN A 407 19.17 -28.39 11.09
N ILE A 408 18.09 -28.37 11.91
CA ILE A 408 17.72 -29.51 12.76
C ILE A 408 16.94 -30.61 12.00
N ARG A 409 16.70 -30.44 10.70
CA ARG A 409 15.94 -31.37 9.84
C ARG A 409 14.54 -31.69 10.38
N SER A 410 13.85 -30.68 10.93
CA SER A 410 12.51 -30.86 11.48
C SER A 410 11.50 -31.26 10.39
N LYS A 411 10.55 -32.13 10.75
CA LYS A 411 9.46 -32.56 9.85
C LYS A 411 8.56 -31.39 9.44
N LEU A 412 8.52 -30.32 10.25
CA LEU A 412 7.70 -29.13 10.02
C LEU A 412 8.05 -28.42 8.70
N VAL A 413 9.31 -28.49 8.26
CA VAL A 413 9.78 -27.82 7.02
C VAL A 413 9.01 -28.30 5.78
N LYS A 414 8.70 -29.60 5.69
CA LYS A 414 7.96 -30.14 4.54
C LYS A 414 6.54 -29.59 4.47
N ILE A 415 5.89 -29.49 5.62
CA ILE A 415 4.53 -28.92 5.74
C ILE A 415 4.58 -27.43 5.41
N TRP A 416 5.57 -26.70 5.95
CA TRP A 416 5.78 -25.28 5.70
C TRP A 416 5.89 -24.98 4.20
N LYS A 417 6.76 -25.70 3.47
CA LYS A 417 6.93 -25.51 2.02
C LYS A 417 5.63 -25.74 1.24
N LYS A 418 4.82 -26.72 1.64
CA LYS A 418 3.52 -26.99 1.01
C LYS A 418 2.55 -25.84 1.27
N GLN A 419 2.49 -25.34 2.49
CA GLN A 419 1.63 -24.21 2.87
C GLN A 419 2.07 -22.91 2.20
N ASP A 420 3.36 -22.60 2.16
CA ASP A 420 3.91 -21.41 1.50
C ASP A 420 3.58 -21.37 -0.01
N CYS A 421 3.70 -22.52 -0.69
CA CYS A 421 3.27 -22.68 -2.08
C CYS A 421 1.75 -22.48 -2.23
N ALA A 422 0.94 -23.08 -1.35
CA ALA A 422 -0.52 -22.92 -1.38
C ALA A 422 -0.97 -21.47 -1.15
N VAL A 423 -0.35 -20.77 -0.19
CA VAL A 423 -0.57 -19.35 0.10
C VAL A 423 -0.20 -18.50 -1.11
N THR A 424 0.96 -18.73 -1.73
CA THR A 424 1.40 -17.98 -2.92
C THR A 424 0.43 -18.17 -4.09
N ASN A 425 -0.06 -19.40 -4.31
CA ASN A 425 -1.06 -19.67 -5.33
C ASN A 425 -2.40 -18.99 -5.04
N ALA A 426 -2.89 -19.04 -3.79
CA ALA A 426 -4.12 -18.37 -3.38
C ALA A 426 -4.01 -16.85 -3.50
N ARG A 427 -2.85 -16.27 -3.16
CA ARG A 427 -2.55 -14.85 -3.35
C ARG A 427 -2.64 -14.45 -4.82
N ASN A 428 -2.03 -15.22 -5.71
CA ASN A 428 -2.08 -14.96 -7.16
C ASN A 428 -3.49 -15.10 -7.72
N GLN A 429 -4.26 -16.10 -7.24
CA GLN A 429 -5.67 -16.26 -7.58
C GLN A 429 -6.49 -15.03 -7.18
N CYS A 430 -6.33 -14.56 -5.94
CA CYS A 430 -7.04 -13.39 -5.45
C CYS A 430 -6.67 -12.12 -6.24
N GLN A 431 -5.37 -11.93 -6.53
CA GLN A 431 -4.91 -10.75 -7.27
C GLN A 431 -5.51 -10.68 -8.68
N ASP A 432 -5.53 -11.81 -9.39
CA ASP A 432 -6.08 -11.89 -10.73
C ASP A 432 -7.61 -11.63 -10.70
N ASN A 433 -8.32 -12.25 -9.76
CA ASN A 433 -9.76 -12.05 -9.59
C ASN A 433 -10.10 -10.59 -9.26
N VAL A 434 -9.35 -9.94 -8.37
CA VAL A 434 -9.52 -8.51 -8.06
C VAL A 434 -9.33 -7.64 -9.30
N LYS A 435 -8.29 -7.92 -10.11
CA LYS A 435 -8.04 -7.18 -11.36
C LYS A 435 -9.23 -7.28 -12.32
N PHE A 436 -9.80 -8.47 -12.50
CA PHE A 436 -10.96 -8.66 -13.36
C PHE A 436 -12.23 -8.02 -12.83
N LEU A 437 -12.47 -8.11 -11.53
CA LEU A 437 -13.64 -7.49 -10.90
C LEU A 437 -13.59 -5.96 -10.95
N TYR A 438 -12.39 -5.36 -10.83
CA TYR A 438 -12.19 -3.93 -11.07
C TYR A 438 -12.45 -3.54 -12.54
N ALA A 439 -12.04 -4.37 -13.50
CA ALA A 439 -12.37 -4.14 -14.91
C ALA A 439 -13.88 -4.20 -15.17
N LEU A 440 -14.61 -5.06 -14.45
CA LEU A 440 -16.06 -5.17 -14.51
C LEU A 440 -16.79 -4.01 -13.82
N GLU A 441 -16.17 -3.37 -12.83
CA GLU A 441 -16.79 -2.31 -12.01
C GLU A 441 -17.41 -1.20 -12.82
N LYS A 442 -16.66 -0.69 -13.81
CA LYS A 442 -17.12 0.35 -14.74
C LYS A 442 -18.43 -0.01 -15.45
N TYR A 443 -18.74 -1.30 -15.64
CA TYR A 443 -19.89 -1.76 -16.41
C TYR A 443 -21.10 -2.07 -15.53
N TYR A 444 -20.93 -2.43 -14.26
CA TYR A 444 -22.06 -2.63 -13.34
C TYR A 444 -22.33 -1.43 -12.41
N GLU A 445 -21.39 -0.49 -12.25
CA GLU A 445 -21.59 0.78 -11.53
C GLU A 445 -22.84 1.55 -11.99
N PRO A 446 -23.17 1.65 -13.31
CA PRO A 446 -24.42 2.24 -13.79
C PRO A 446 -25.69 1.69 -13.11
N LEU A 447 -25.70 0.40 -12.71
CA LEU A 447 -26.83 -0.26 -12.04
C LEU A 447 -27.12 0.29 -10.62
N TYR A 448 -26.20 1.09 -10.07
CA TYR A 448 -26.36 1.72 -8.77
C TYR A 448 -26.69 3.22 -8.87
N ARG A 449 -26.39 3.84 -10.02
CA ARG A 449 -26.50 5.30 -10.19
C ARG A 449 -27.67 5.74 -11.05
N TYR A 450 -28.12 4.91 -11.99
CA TYR A 450 -29.17 5.28 -12.94
C TYR A 450 -30.47 4.54 -12.68
N ASP A 451 -31.56 5.17 -13.14
CA ASP A 451 -32.88 4.54 -13.15
C ASP A 451 -32.96 3.42 -14.19
N PRO A 452 -33.86 2.44 -13.99
CA PRO A 452 -34.13 1.35 -14.93
C PRO A 452 -34.35 1.77 -16.39
N THR A 453 -34.75 3.02 -16.64
CA THR A 453 -34.97 3.54 -18.01
C THR A 453 -33.69 3.61 -18.84
N LYS A 454 -32.52 3.85 -18.22
CA LYS A 454 -31.24 4.04 -18.94
C LYS A 454 -30.40 2.76 -19.01
N ILE A 455 -30.63 1.82 -18.09
CA ILE A 455 -29.86 0.57 -17.98
C ILE A 455 -29.86 -0.30 -19.24
N PRO A 456 -30.95 -0.41 -20.03
CA PRO A 456 -30.98 -1.21 -21.26
C PRO A 456 -29.82 -0.95 -22.24
N GLU A 457 -29.27 0.27 -22.26
CA GLU A 457 -28.16 0.67 -23.13
C GLU A 457 -26.80 0.11 -22.64
N TYR A 458 -26.65 -0.15 -21.34
CA TYR A 458 -25.40 -0.60 -20.71
C TYR A 458 -25.28 -2.12 -20.63
N ILE A 459 -26.40 -2.85 -20.66
CA ILE A 459 -26.46 -4.32 -20.56
C ILE A 459 -25.58 -5.03 -21.59
N PRO A 460 -25.60 -4.67 -22.89
CA PRO A 460 -24.79 -5.37 -23.89
C PRO A 460 -23.29 -5.28 -23.58
N SER A 461 -22.81 -4.10 -23.18
CA SER A 461 -21.41 -3.90 -22.81
C SER A 461 -21.04 -4.67 -21.55
N LEU A 462 -21.92 -4.70 -20.54
CA LEU A 462 -21.70 -5.48 -19.31
C LEU A 462 -21.55 -6.98 -19.62
N LEU A 463 -22.47 -7.56 -20.39
CA LEU A 463 -22.41 -9.00 -20.72
C LEU A 463 -21.23 -9.34 -21.63
N TYR A 464 -20.85 -8.45 -22.55
CA TYR A 464 -19.64 -8.62 -23.33
C TYR A 464 -18.39 -8.64 -22.45
N THR A 465 -18.28 -7.71 -21.49
CA THR A 465 -17.14 -7.71 -20.58
C THR A 465 -17.13 -8.96 -19.70
N ILE A 466 -18.28 -9.44 -19.21
CA ILE A 466 -18.38 -10.71 -18.46
C ILE A 466 -17.89 -11.90 -19.32
N ARG A 467 -18.27 -11.95 -20.60
CA ARG A 467 -17.77 -12.95 -21.55
C ARG A 467 -16.24 -12.86 -21.69
N MET A 468 -15.70 -11.67 -21.92
CA MET A 468 -14.25 -11.48 -22.06
C MET A 468 -13.49 -11.90 -20.80
N VAL A 469 -14.02 -11.58 -19.60
CA VAL A 469 -13.43 -12.04 -18.34
C VAL A 469 -13.45 -13.57 -18.25
N PHE A 470 -14.56 -14.21 -18.62
CA PHE A 470 -14.65 -15.66 -18.59
C PHE A 470 -13.67 -16.35 -19.53
N THR A 471 -13.46 -15.82 -20.73
CA THR A 471 -12.56 -16.43 -21.72
C THR A 471 -11.08 -16.12 -21.51
N THR A 472 -10.75 -14.97 -20.91
CA THR A 472 -9.36 -14.53 -20.76
C THR A 472 -8.78 -14.73 -19.37
N SER A 473 -9.61 -14.85 -18.33
CA SER A 473 -9.12 -14.99 -16.96
C SER A 473 -8.49 -16.36 -16.70
N ARG A 474 -7.46 -16.39 -15.86
CA ARG A 474 -6.78 -17.64 -15.50
C ARG A 474 -7.49 -18.36 -14.35
N TYR A 475 -8.06 -17.58 -13.45
CA TYR A 475 -8.63 -18.07 -12.19
C TYR A 475 -10.14 -17.80 -12.04
N TYR A 476 -10.71 -16.95 -12.89
CA TYR A 476 -12.14 -16.58 -12.88
C TYR A 476 -12.92 -17.26 -14.02
N ASN A 477 -12.27 -18.09 -14.84
CA ASN A 477 -12.82 -18.77 -16.01
C ASN A 477 -13.65 -20.02 -15.69
N ASN A 478 -14.31 -20.02 -14.54
CA ASN A 478 -15.16 -21.13 -14.12
C ASN A 478 -16.64 -20.70 -14.07
N THR A 479 -17.50 -21.66 -14.37
CA THR A 479 -18.96 -21.46 -14.46
C THR A 479 -19.55 -20.95 -13.14
N ALA A 480 -19.02 -21.38 -12.00
CA ALA A 480 -19.52 -20.95 -10.69
C ALA A 480 -19.28 -19.44 -10.46
N SER A 481 -18.09 -18.94 -10.78
CA SER A 481 -17.72 -17.52 -10.68
C SER A 481 -18.55 -16.62 -11.61
N VAL A 482 -18.79 -17.06 -12.85
CA VAL A 482 -19.65 -16.32 -13.80
C VAL A 482 -21.11 -16.37 -13.38
N THR A 483 -21.60 -17.52 -12.94
CA THR A 483 -22.97 -17.63 -12.40
C THR A 483 -23.16 -16.70 -11.21
N ALA A 484 -22.20 -16.67 -10.27
CA ALA A 484 -22.27 -15.82 -9.09
C ALA A 484 -22.36 -14.32 -9.45
N ILE A 485 -21.55 -13.83 -10.39
CA ILE A 485 -21.62 -12.41 -10.79
C ILE A 485 -22.93 -12.09 -11.52
N LEU A 486 -23.42 -12.98 -12.39
CA LEU A 486 -24.68 -12.80 -13.10
C LEU A 486 -25.89 -12.78 -12.15
N VAL A 487 -25.90 -13.67 -11.15
CA VAL A 487 -26.92 -13.66 -10.08
C VAL A 487 -26.93 -12.32 -9.34
N LYS A 488 -25.75 -11.77 -9.03
CA LYS A 488 -25.62 -10.49 -8.34
C LYS A 488 -26.06 -9.31 -9.21
N VAL A 489 -25.74 -9.34 -10.50
CA VAL A 489 -26.25 -8.36 -11.48
C VAL A 489 -27.78 -8.39 -11.52
N SER A 490 -28.39 -9.59 -11.59
CA SER A 490 -29.84 -9.76 -11.52
C SER A 490 -30.42 -9.20 -10.22
N ASN A 491 -29.83 -9.54 -9.07
CA ASN A 491 -30.26 -9.02 -7.77
C ASN A 491 -30.22 -7.49 -7.72
N GLN A 492 -29.17 -6.89 -8.24
CA GLN A 492 -29.04 -5.44 -8.27
C GLN A 492 -30.08 -4.78 -9.20
N MET A 493 -30.36 -5.37 -10.36
CA MET A 493 -31.43 -4.89 -11.25
C MET A 493 -32.81 -4.97 -10.59
N ILE A 494 -33.07 -6.02 -9.80
CA ILE A 494 -34.30 -6.15 -9.00
C ILE A 494 -34.36 -5.05 -7.93
N ASN A 495 -33.28 -4.84 -7.18
CA ASN A 495 -33.23 -3.82 -6.13
C ASN A 495 -33.46 -2.42 -6.70
N MET A 496 -32.78 -2.08 -7.79
CA MET A 496 -32.96 -0.83 -8.52
C MET A 496 -34.40 -0.68 -9.05
N SER A 497 -34.99 -1.74 -9.61
CA SER A 497 -36.40 -1.73 -10.06
C SER A 497 -37.37 -1.49 -8.91
N ARG A 498 -37.14 -2.12 -7.74
CA ARG A 498 -37.95 -1.89 -6.54
C ARG A 498 -37.86 -0.44 -6.06
N SER A 499 -36.65 0.12 -6.00
CA SER A 499 -36.42 1.52 -5.63
C SER A 499 -37.09 2.49 -6.61
N TYR A 500 -37.04 2.21 -7.90
CA TYR A 500 -37.71 3.04 -8.91
C TYR A 500 -39.24 3.04 -8.76
N ILE A 501 -39.83 1.86 -8.55
CA ILE A 501 -41.28 1.69 -8.36
C ILE A 501 -41.75 2.39 -7.07
N ASN A 502 -41.00 2.32 -5.98
CA ASN A 502 -41.37 2.92 -4.69
C ASN A 502 -40.80 4.34 -4.44
N CYS A 503 -40.27 5.00 -5.48
CA CYS A 503 -39.67 6.34 -5.38
C CYS A 503 -38.58 6.42 -4.29
N ASN A 504 -37.65 5.47 -4.26
CA ASN A 504 -36.59 5.34 -3.25
C ASN A 504 -37.14 5.30 -1.81
N GLY A 505 -38.25 4.57 -1.63
CA GLY A 505 -38.92 4.41 -0.34
C GLY A 505 -39.84 5.56 0.08
N THR A 506 -39.96 6.62 -0.71
CA THR A 506 -40.78 7.80 -0.35
C THR A 506 -42.27 7.60 -0.60
N LYS A 507 -42.66 6.72 -1.53
CA LYS A 507 -44.07 6.47 -1.88
C LYS A 507 -44.33 4.99 -2.10
N THR A 508 -45.45 4.49 -1.57
CA THR A 508 -45.90 3.14 -1.91
C THR A 508 -46.54 3.12 -3.30
N ILE A 509 -46.73 1.92 -3.86
CA ILE A 509 -47.37 1.72 -5.17
C ILE A 509 -48.80 2.30 -5.17
N TRP A 510 -49.51 2.18 -4.05
CA TRP A 510 -50.92 2.55 -3.93
C TRP A 510 -51.18 4.06 -3.79
N VAL A 511 -50.16 4.83 -3.43
CA VAL A 511 -50.26 6.28 -3.19
C VAL A 511 -49.86 7.08 -4.45
N GLN A 512 -49.34 6.40 -5.47
CA GLN A 512 -48.94 7.01 -6.73
C GLN A 512 -50.10 7.00 -7.76
N PRO A 513 -50.13 7.94 -8.71
CA PRO A 513 -51.09 7.90 -9.81
C PRO A 513 -50.96 6.59 -10.60
N LYS A 514 -52.09 5.93 -10.89
CA LYS A 514 -52.14 4.65 -11.61
C LYS A 514 -51.33 4.66 -12.91
N LYS A 515 -51.40 5.75 -13.68
CA LYS A 515 -50.67 5.89 -14.94
C LYS A 515 -49.15 5.83 -14.74
N ASP A 516 -48.64 6.48 -13.70
CA ASP A 516 -47.21 6.54 -13.39
C ASP A 516 -46.70 5.17 -12.94
N VAL A 517 -47.46 4.49 -12.08
CA VAL A 517 -47.14 3.14 -11.61
C VAL A 517 -47.07 2.15 -12.78
N LEU A 518 -48.09 2.15 -13.65
CA LEU A 518 -48.12 1.26 -14.82
C LEU A 518 -46.95 1.55 -15.77
N HIS A 519 -46.59 2.82 -15.98
CA HIS A 519 -45.41 3.19 -16.76
C HIS A 519 -44.13 2.63 -16.13
N LYS A 520 -43.95 2.81 -14.82
CA LYS A 520 -42.78 2.29 -14.09
C LYS A 520 -42.68 0.76 -14.15
N ILE A 521 -43.80 0.07 -14.01
CA ILE A 521 -43.88 -1.40 -14.14
C ILE A 521 -43.43 -1.83 -15.53
N LYS A 522 -43.95 -1.19 -16.60
CA LYS A 522 -43.54 -1.50 -17.98
C LYS A 522 -42.03 -1.34 -18.18
N VAL A 523 -41.44 -0.24 -17.70
CA VAL A 523 -39.99 -0.03 -17.76
C VAL A 523 -39.22 -1.17 -17.08
N CYS A 524 -39.66 -1.62 -15.90
CA CYS A 524 -39.02 -2.73 -15.19
C CYS A 524 -39.17 -4.09 -15.90
N LEU A 525 -40.31 -4.34 -16.55
CA LEU A 525 -40.53 -5.54 -17.38
C LEU A 525 -39.64 -5.51 -18.63
N ASP A 526 -39.59 -4.37 -19.33
CA ASP A 526 -38.74 -4.18 -20.51
C ASP A 526 -37.26 -4.39 -20.17
N LEU A 527 -36.82 -3.93 -18.99
CA LEU A 527 -35.48 -4.18 -18.47
C LEU A 527 -35.19 -5.68 -18.34
N TYR A 528 -36.11 -6.45 -17.76
CA TYR A 528 -35.96 -7.91 -17.63
C TYR A 528 -35.83 -8.57 -19.00
N PHE A 529 -36.75 -8.27 -19.92
CA PHE A 529 -36.73 -8.85 -21.27
C PHE A 529 -35.45 -8.50 -22.00
N LYS A 530 -34.99 -7.24 -21.92
CA LYS A 530 -33.74 -6.82 -22.53
C LYS A 530 -32.53 -7.57 -21.96
N TYR A 531 -32.47 -7.71 -20.65
CA TYR A 531 -31.39 -8.44 -19.98
C TYR A 531 -31.33 -9.90 -20.42
N TYR A 532 -32.47 -10.59 -20.42
CA TYR A 532 -32.57 -11.99 -20.86
C TYR A 532 -32.21 -12.15 -22.34
N GLN A 533 -32.71 -11.28 -23.22
CA GLN A 533 -32.37 -11.31 -24.66
C GLN A 533 -30.88 -11.10 -24.89
N CYS A 534 -30.26 -10.11 -24.24
CA CYS A 534 -28.83 -9.88 -24.38
C CYS A 534 -28.00 -11.04 -23.85
N PHE A 535 -28.44 -11.71 -22.78
CA PHE A 535 -27.77 -12.91 -22.27
C PHE A 535 -27.78 -14.05 -23.30
N LYS A 536 -28.93 -14.35 -23.89
CA LYS A 536 -29.05 -15.36 -24.96
C LYS A 536 -28.21 -15.03 -26.19
N LEU A 537 -28.22 -13.76 -26.60
CA LEU A 537 -27.39 -13.28 -27.71
C LEU A 537 -25.89 -13.45 -27.40
N THR A 538 -25.47 -13.20 -26.16
CA THR A 538 -24.08 -13.43 -25.75
C THR A 538 -23.72 -14.91 -25.81
N GLN A 539 -24.58 -15.81 -25.32
CA GLN A 539 -24.36 -17.27 -25.42
C GLN A 539 -24.24 -17.72 -26.88
N GLN A 540 -25.15 -17.27 -27.76
CA GLN A 540 -25.08 -17.58 -29.19
C GLN A 540 -23.76 -17.11 -29.81
N LYS A 541 -23.33 -15.88 -29.54
CA LYS A 541 -22.07 -15.36 -30.06
C LYS A 541 -20.83 -16.07 -29.50
N MET A 542 -20.94 -16.75 -28.36
CA MET A 542 -19.86 -17.57 -27.81
C MET A 542 -19.79 -18.91 -28.55
N GLU A 543 -20.93 -19.53 -28.81
CA GLU A 543 -21.06 -20.73 -29.63
C GLU A 543 -20.52 -20.50 -31.05
N GLU A 544 -20.93 -19.41 -31.70
CA GLU A 544 -20.43 -19.01 -33.03
C GLU A 544 -18.91 -18.79 -33.07
N ALA A 545 -18.32 -18.37 -31.95
CA ALA A 545 -16.88 -18.13 -31.83
C ALA A 545 -16.09 -19.38 -31.39
N GLY A 546 -16.77 -20.50 -31.10
CA GLY A 546 -16.13 -21.71 -30.56
C GLY A 546 -15.59 -21.54 -29.13
N GLU A 547 -16.13 -20.57 -28.38
CA GLU A 547 -15.73 -20.31 -26.99
C GLU A 547 -16.45 -21.26 -26.02
N PRO A 548 -15.87 -21.55 -24.84
CA PRO A 548 -16.55 -22.32 -23.81
C PRO A 548 -17.88 -21.67 -23.44
N PRO A 549 -19.02 -22.40 -23.45
CA PRO A 549 -20.32 -21.78 -23.17
C PRO A 549 -20.46 -21.40 -21.70
N PHE A 550 -21.32 -20.42 -21.43
CA PHE A 550 -21.83 -20.19 -20.09
C PHE A 550 -22.74 -21.37 -19.70
N ASP A 551 -22.19 -22.38 -19.03
CA ASP A 551 -22.95 -23.49 -18.45
C ASP A 551 -23.67 -23.09 -17.15
N CYS A 552 -24.23 -21.88 -17.13
CA CYS A 552 -24.89 -21.31 -15.97
C CYS A 552 -26.36 -21.74 -15.98
N SER A 553 -26.85 -22.29 -14.86
CA SER A 553 -28.29 -22.60 -14.77
C SER A 553 -29.11 -21.31 -14.72
N GLU A 554 -29.96 -21.12 -15.73
CA GLU A 554 -30.82 -19.95 -15.88
C GLU A 554 -31.77 -19.77 -14.69
N MET A 555 -32.15 -20.87 -14.04
CA MET A 555 -32.97 -20.82 -12.84
C MET A 555 -32.27 -20.08 -11.69
N TYR A 556 -30.96 -20.23 -11.54
CA TYR A 556 -30.21 -19.47 -10.54
C TYR A 556 -30.07 -18.00 -10.93
N VAL A 557 -29.72 -17.71 -12.18
CA VAL A 557 -29.46 -16.33 -12.65
C VAL A 557 -30.74 -15.49 -12.72
N PHE A 558 -31.82 -16.07 -13.26
CA PHE A 558 -33.04 -15.34 -13.61
C PHE A 558 -34.24 -15.72 -12.74
N GLY A 559 -34.24 -16.84 -12.01
CA GLY A 559 -35.43 -17.33 -11.30
C GLY A 559 -36.06 -16.30 -10.35
N LYS A 560 -35.23 -15.54 -9.62
CA LYS A 560 -35.70 -14.44 -8.76
C LYS A 560 -36.27 -13.27 -9.55
N PHE A 561 -35.64 -12.92 -10.68
CA PHE A 561 -36.09 -11.83 -11.53
C PHE A 561 -37.40 -12.20 -12.24
N GLU A 562 -37.54 -13.45 -12.70
CA GLU A 562 -38.79 -13.98 -13.25
C GLU A 562 -39.90 -13.97 -12.20
N THR A 563 -39.61 -14.37 -10.95
CA THR A 563 -40.60 -14.27 -9.85
C THR A 563 -41.01 -12.83 -9.58
N PHE A 564 -40.06 -11.87 -9.64
CA PHE A 564 -40.35 -10.45 -9.50
C PHE A 564 -41.22 -9.93 -10.64
N LYS A 565 -40.89 -10.28 -11.89
CA LYS A 565 -41.66 -9.97 -13.09
C LYS A 565 -43.09 -10.51 -13.00
N GLN A 566 -43.29 -11.77 -12.63
CA GLN A 566 -44.63 -12.35 -12.46
C GLN A 566 -45.47 -11.64 -11.39
N ARG A 567 -44.83 -11.11 -10.33
CA ARG A 567 -45.53 -10.30 -9.33
C ARG A 567 -45.95 -8.95 -9.90
N LEU A 568 -45.10 -8.31 -10.70
CA LEU A 568 -45.42 -7.05 -11.35
C LEU A 568 -46.53 -7.20 -12.40
N GLU A 569 -46.60 -8.32 -13.11
CA GLU A 569 -47.67 -8.59 -14.09
C GLU A 569 -49.04 -8.80 -13.43
N LYS A 570 -49.07 -9.21 -12.16
CA LYS A 570 -50.31 -9.38 -11.38
C LYS A 570 -50.86 -8.07 -10.80
N VAL A 571 -49.98 -7.08 -10.58
CA VAL A 571 -50.31 -5.75 -10.05
C VAL A 571 -50.84 -4.89 -11.18
#